data_AF-A0A078FWY2-F1
#
_entry.id   AF-A0A078FWY2-F1
#
_cell.length_a   1.000
_cell.length_b   1.000
_cell.length_c   1.000
_cell.angle_alpha   90.00
_cell.angle_beta   90.00
_cell.angle_gamma   90.00
#
_symmetry.space_group_name_H-M   'P 1'
#
loop_
_entity.id
_entity.type
_entity.pdbx_description
1 polymer ?
#
loop_
_entity_poly.entity_id
_entity_poly.type
_entity_poly.pdbx_seq_one_letter_code
_entity_poly.pdbx_strand_id
1 'polypeptide(L)' 'MGQRKIKMEKVQDMNTRQVTFPKRRMVCSRRLASATLCNPELGIVVFSPGGKPFSYGKPNLDAVTERFY' A
#
# COMPACT_ATOMS: atom_id res chain seq x y z
N MET A 1 7.73 -9.42 -22.03
CA MET A 1 6.97 -10.48 -21.31
C MET A 1 5.83 -9.82 -20.53
N GLY A 2 4.59 -10.29 -20.67
CA GLY A 2 3.40 -9.69 -20.05
C GLY A 2 3.19 -10.04 -18.58
N GLN A 3 2.06 -9.62 -18.01
CA GLN A 3 1.67 -9.98 -16.65
C GLN A 3 1.48 -11.50 -16.53
N ARG A 4 2.08 -12.11 -15.50
CA ARG A 4 1.92 -13.52 -15.16
C ARG A 4 1.20 -13.66 -13.82
N LYS A 5 0.31 -14.63 -13.70
CA LYS A 5 -0.33 -14.97 -12.43
C LYS A 5 0.71 -15.61 -11.50
N ILE A 6 0.77 -15.15 -10.25
CA ILE A 6 1.64 -15.67 -9.21
C ILE A 6 0.81 -16.11 -7.99
N LYS A 7 1.35 -17.01 -7.17
CA LYS A 7 0.72 -17.42 -5.91
C LYS A 7 0.60 -16.24 -4.94
N MET A 8 -0.47 -16.22 -4.14
CA MET A 8 -0.71 -15.19 -3.11
C MET A 8 -0.01 -15.57 -1.80
N GLU A 9 1.32 -15.64 -1.87
CA GLU A 9 2.20 -15.94 -0.75
C GLU A 9 3.38 -14.95 -0.74
N LYS A 10 4.21 -15.00 0.30
CA LYS A 10 5.41 -14.16 0.37
C LYS A 10 6.36 -14.49 -0.78
N VAL A 11 6.68 -13.49 -1.60
CA VAL A 11 7.69 -13.61 -2.66
C VAL A 11 9.05 -13.89 -2.00
N GLN A 12 9.61 -15.07 -2.27
CA GLN A 12 10.88 -15.52 -1.68
C GLN A 12 12.08 -14.84 -2.32
N ASP A 13 12.05 -14.65 -3.65
CA ASP A 13 13.11 -13.98 -4.37
C ASP A 13 13.19 -12.49 -4.01
N MET A 14 14.34 -12.07 -3.49
CA MET A 14 14.55 -10.71 -2.99
C MET A 14 14.50 -9.66 -4.11
N ASN A 15 15.06 -9.96 -5.28
CA ASN A 15 15.06 -9.04 -6.43
C ASN A 15 13.64 -8.80 -6.94
N THR A 16 12.87 -9.88 -7.12
CA THR A 16 11.46 -9.82 -7.50
C THR A 16 10.63 -9.10 -6.44
N ARG A 17 10.90 -9.34 -5.15
CA ARG A 17 10.19 -8.67 -4.04
C ARG A 17 10.45 -7.16 -4.02
N GLN A 18 11.69 -6.74 -4.26
CA GLN A 18 12.05 -5.31 -4.33
C GLN A 18 11.33 -4.58 -5.46
N VAL A 19 11.09 -5.23 -6.61
CA VAL A 19 10.34 -4.64 -7.73
C VAL A 19 8.82 -4.74 -7.52
N THR A 20 8.34 -5.83 -6.90
CA THR A 20 6.90 -6.10 -6.71
C THR A 20 6.30 -5.20 -5.64
N PHE A 21 7.02 -4.94 -4.55
CA PHE A 21 6.55 -4.09 -3.45
C PHE A 21 6.09 -2.69 -3.89
N PRO A 22 6.92 -1.86 -4.56
CA PRO A 22 6.51 -0.52 -4.96
C PRO A 22 5.37 -0.53 -5.98
N LYS A 23 5.34 -1.50 -6.89
CA LYS A 23 4.23 -1.67 -7.86
C LYS A 23 2.91 -1.96 -7.15
N ARG A 24 2.89 -2.91 -6.21
CA ARG A 24 1.68 -3.24 -5.43
C ARG A 24 1.22 -2.08 -4.56
N ARG A 25 2.16 -1.41 -3.88
CA ARG A 25 1.88 -0.23 -3.05
C ARG A 25 1.19 0.86 -3.87
N MET A 26 1.73 1.21 -5.04
CA MET A 26 1.16 2.23 -5.93
C MET A 26 -0.27 1.87 -6.37
N VAL A 27 -0.51 0.61 -6.75
CA VAL A 27 -1.85 0.15 -7.13
C VAL A 27 -2.82 0.22 -5.95
N CYS A 28 -2.39 -0.17 -4.74
CA CYS A 28 -3.19 -0.04 -3.53
C CYS A 28 -3.52 1.42 -3.24
N SER A 29 -2.54 2.32 -3.20
CA SER A 29 -2.76 3.75 -2.97
C SER A 29 -3.73 4.36 -4.00
N ARG A 30 -3.59 3.99 -5.28
CA ARG A 30 -4.51 4.45 -6.33
C ARG A 30 -5.94 3.95 -6.13
N ARG A 31 -6.13 2.69 -5.72
CA ARG A 31 -7.45 2.13 -5.42
C ARG A 31 -8.14 2.88 -4.28
N LEU A 32 -7.38 3.24 -3.25
CA LEU A 32 -7.89 4.01 -2.11
C LEU A 32 -8.21 5.45 -2.51
N ALA A 33 -7.38 6.05 -3.35
CA ALA A 33 -7.65 7.38 -3.91
C ALA A 33 -8.92 7.40 -4.78
N SER A 34 -9.20 6.32 -5.52
CA SER A 34 -10.40 6.20 -6.35
C SER A 34 -11.69 5.93 -5.57
N ALA A 35 -11.62 5.65 -4.26
CA ALA A 35 -12.78 5.45 -3.41
C ALA A 35 -13.53 6.76 -3.09
N THR A 36 -13.50 7.75 -4.00
CA THR A 36 -14.08 9.09 -3.83
C THR A 36 -15.59 9.05 -3.58
N LEU A 37 -16.30 8.04 -4.09
CA LEU A 37 -17.75 7.93 -3.89
C LEU A 37 -18.16 7.73 -2.43
N CYS A 38 -17.28 7.15 -1.61
CA CYS A 38 -17.59 6.85 -0.20
C CYS A 38 -16.95 7.83 0.78
N ASN A 39 -16.17 8.82 0.31
CA ASN A 39 -15.32 9.69 1.14
C ASN A 39 -14.72 8.96 2.36
N PRO A 40 -14.06 7.80 2.17
CA PRO A 40 -13.63 6.99 3.29
C PRO A 40 -12.47 7.68 4.00
N GLU A 41 -12.57 7.75 5.31
CA GLU A 41 -11.45 8.12 6.17
C GLU A 41 -10.62 6.89 6.45
N LEU A 42 -9.42 6.84 5.87
CA LEU A 42 -8.56 5.66 5.94
C LEU A 42 -7.10 6.06 6.00
N GLY A 43 -6.35 5.29 6.79
CA GLY A 43 -4.90 5.37 6.91
C GLY A 43 -4.29 4.00 6.64
N ILE A 44 -3.22 3.97 5.86
CA ILE A 44 -2.41 2.77 5.63
C ILE A 44 -0.96 3.10 5.94
N VAL A 45 -0.33 2.24 6.75
CA VAL A 45 1.11 2.25 7.01
C VAL A 45 1.69 0.92 6.53
N VAL A 46 2.75 0.99 5.73
CA VAL A 46 3.43 -0.17 5.17
C VAL A 46 4.94 -0.01 5.35
N PHE A 47 5.59 -1.04 5.88
CA PHE A 47 7.04 -1.12 5.95
C PHE A 47 7.60 -1.81 4.71
N SER A 48 8.62 -1.21 4.10
CA SER A 48 9.35 -1.90 3.03
C SER A 48 10.10 -3.12 3.58
N PRO A 49 10.54 -4.04 2.71
CA PRO A 49 11.44 -5.11 3.13
C PRO A 49 12.72 -4.62 3.82
N GLY A 50 13.14 -3.37 3.57
CA GLY A 50 14.28 -2.71 4.23
C GLY A 50 13.90 -1.89 5.47
N GLY A 51 12.68 -2.04 6.00
CA GLY A 51 12.24 -1.36 7.23
C GLY A 51 11.83 0.11 7.06
N LYS A 52 11.91 0.67 5.85
CA LYS A 52 11.49 2.07 5.61
C LYS A 52 9.96 2.18 5.68
N PRO A 53 9.39 3.04 6.53
CA PRO A 53 7.95 3.25 6.61
C PRO A 53 7.44 4.05 5.40
N PHE A 54 6.22 3.71 4.97
CA PHE A 54 5.45 4.45 3.97
C PHE A 54 4.03 4.58 4.46
N SER A 55 3.47 5.78 4.39
CA SER A 55 2.11 6.07 4.79
C SER A 55 1.27 6.61 3.64
N TYR A 56 -0.03 6.38 3.72
CA TYR A 56 -1.05 7.00 2.90
C TYR A 56 -2.28 7.26 3.78
N GLY A 57 -2.78 8.48 3.78
CA GLY A 57 -3.98 8.86 4.53
C GLY A 57 -4.92 9.67 3.66
N LYS A 58 -6.23 9.47 3.85
CA LYS A 58 -7.29 10.35 3.35
C LYS A 58 -8.20 10.67 4.53
N PRO A 59 -8.43 11.95 4.88
CA PRO A 59 -7.89 13.18 4.28
C PRO A 59 -6.40 13.43 4.58
N ASN A 60 -5.93 13.09 5.78
CA ASN A 60 -4.52 13.08 6.19
C ASN A 60 -4.31 11.90 7.16
N LEU A 61 -3.09 11.40 7.29
CA LEU A 61 -2.81 10.28 8.20
C LEU A 61 -3.05 10.68 9.66
N ASP A 62 -2.57 11.87 10.04
CA ASP A 62 -2.66 12.37 11.42
C ASP A 62 -4.11 12.49 11.88
N ALA A 63 -4.96 13.08 11.05
CA ALA A 63 -6.40 13.21 11.31
C ALA A 63 -7.11 11.86 11.46
N VAL A 64 -6.63 10.81 10.77
CA VAL A 64 -7.17 9.45 10.94
C VAL A 64 -6.66 8.85 12.25
N THR A 65 -5.38 9.00 12.57
CA THR A 65 -4.79 8.47 13.82
C THR A 65 -5.34 9.13 15.07
N GLU A 66 -5.66 10.42 15.04
CA GLU A 66 -6.29 11.17 16.13
C GLU A 66 -7.67 10.63 16.53
N ARG A 67 -8.33 9.86 15.67
CA ARG A 67 -9.64 9.24 15.99
C ARG A 67 -9.54 7.91 16.73
N PHE A 68 -8.37 7.28 16.71
CA PHE A 68 -8.14 5.98 17.34
C PHE A 68 -7.37 6.11 18.66
N TYR A 69 -6.79 7.28 18.92
CA TYR A 69 -6.22 7.67 20.20
C TYR A 69 -7.25 8.44 21.02
#